data_AF-A0A933I5M8-F1
#
_entry.id   AF-A0A933I5M8-F1
#
_cell.length_a   1.000
_cell.length_b   1.000
_cell.length_c   1.000
_cell.angle_alpha   90.00
_cell.angle_beta   90.00
_cell.angle_gamma   90.00
#
_symmetry.space_group_name_H-M   'P 1'
#
loop_
_entity.id
_entity.type
_entity.pdbx_description
1 polymer ?
#
loop_
_entity_poly.entity_id
_entity_poly.type
_entity_poly.pdbx_seq_one_letter_code
_entity_poly.pdbx_strand_id
1 'polypeptide(L)'
;MPRVENKTGDLLLSLDNYNIRRALRTLECCLSQGSWFQTTEIKRSSFEIDGRTISVKISRPIVLRAIGYGPRNIYYETENIPPIVNVMKNGYDPTTDLLGLLMVKWFYKHIDTQDAFKISNQQRIGDFINDVRTIFPLIFPETKDFIADVISHFIAARILGKDTRDVSWDEETMLTLMPKGIALWEELADNSVLLELFRDDIWLEKDRHDVSPTRALPREKRFMECIGICQSIALMEQHFHRSLFNISIKRRYINSFGDNTIAYHLSRGILGSIRREIDPHRPALIDNAYKTLSALISNTEEDLHRVHS
;
A
#
# COMPACT_ATOMS: atom_id res chain seq x y z
N MET A 1 31.84 0.88 0.77
CA MET A 1 30.52 0.22 0.70
C MET A 1 29.45 1.26 0.98
N PRO A 2 28.40 1.39 0.15
CA PRO A 2 27.27 2.25 0.46
C PRO A 2 26.61 1.75 1.75
N ARG A 3 26.42 2.65 2.73
CA ARG A 3 25.73 2.32 3.98
C ARG A 3 24.24 2.20 3.68
N VAL A 4 23.68 1.00 3.84
CA VAL A 4 22.24 0.82 3.91
C VAL A 4 21.78 1.48 5.21
N GLU A 5 20.90 2.49 5.12
CA GLU A 5 20.29 3.07 6.31
C GLU A 5 19.55 1.97 7.08
N ASN A 6 19.65 1.93 8.42
CA ASN A 6 18.99 0.90 9.25
C ASN A 6 17.52 0.69 8.85
N LYS A 7 16.81 1.78 8.55
CA LYS A 7 15.41 1.79 8.09
C LYS A 7 15.13 0.99 6.81
N THR A 8 16.10 0.84 5.91
CA THR A 8 15.95 0.05 4.69
C THR A 8 16.18 -1.43 4.95
N GLY A 9 17.09 -1.77 5.87
CA GLY A 9 17.27 -3.14 6.35
C GLY A 9 16.04 -3.66 7.09
N ASP A 10 15.47 -2.81 7.97
CA ASP A 10 14.24 -3.12 8.71
C ASP A 10 13.07 -3.38 7.76
N LEU A 11 12.91 -2.57 6.71
CA LEU A 11 11.90 -2.79 5.66
C LEU A 11 12.03 -4.16 5.01
N LEU A 12 13.24 -4.53 4.57
CA LEU A 12 13.49 -5.83 3.91
C LEU A 12 13.15 -7.00 4.83
N LEU A 13 13.56 -6.90 6.10
CA LEU A 13 13.24 -7.91 7.09
C LEU A 13 11.72 -8.01 7.31
N SER A 14 11.03 -6.88 7.44
CA SER A 14 9.58 -6.87 7.65
C SER A 14 8.81 -7.44 6.45
N LEU A 15 9.17 -7.09 5.20
CA LEU A 15 8.53 -7.65 3.99
C LEU A 15 8.65 -9.18 3.91
N ASP A 16 9.70 -9.75 4.48
CA ASP A 16 9.93 -11.20 4.58
C ASP A 16 9.51 -11.79 5.94
N ASN A 17 8.72 -11.07 6.74
CA ASN A 17 8.23 -11.48 8.06
C ASN A 17 9.36 -11.90 9.02
N TYR A 18 10.45 -11.13 9.03
CA TYR A 18 11.69 -11.38 9.76
C TYR A 18 12.37 -12.72 9.43
N ASN A 19 12.03 -13.35 8.30
CA ASN A 19 12.77 -14.50 7.80
C ASN A 19 14.09 -14.04 7.17
N ILE A 20 15.16 -14.03 7.96
CA ILE A 20 16.48 -13.55 7.56
C ILE A 20 16.96 -14.21 6.25
N ARG A 21 16.75 -15.52 6.07
CA ARG A 21 17.20 -16.24 4.86
C ARG A 21 16.47 -15.74 3.61
N ARG A 22 15.16 -15.47 3.70
CA ARG A 22 14.39 -14.90 2.59
C ARG A 22 14.80 -13.46 2.34
N ALA A 23 14.90 -12.64 3.39
CA ALA A 23 15.33 -11.25 3.30
C ALA A 23 16.71 -11.11 2.62
N LEU A 24 17.67 -11.98 2.93
CA LEU A 24 18.97 -11.99 2.26
C LEU A 24 18.87 -12.35 0.78
N ARG A 25 18.01 -13.30 0.40
CA ARG A 25 17.76 -13.63 -1.02
C ARG A 25 17.08 -12.47 -1.73
N THR A 26 16.09 -11.84 -1.11
CA THR A 26 15.42 -10.64 -1.64
C THR A 26 16.43 -9.52 -1.86
N LEU A 27 17.31 -9.28 -0.89
CA LEU A 27 18.40 -8.29 -1.00
C LEU A 27 19.37 -8.64 -2.13
N GLU A 28 19.81 -9.89 -2.25
CA GLU A 28 20.67 -10.36 -3.34
C GLU A 28 20.03 -10.14 -4.72
N CYS A 29 18.75 -10.51 -4.86
CA CYS A 29 17.96 -10.27 -6.06
C CYS A 29 17.81 -8.77 -6.37
N CYS A 30 17.73 -7.91 -5.36
CA CYS A 30 17.72 -6.46 -5.56
C CYS A 30 19.08 -5.97 -6.07
N LEU A 31 20.16 -6.32 -5.38
CA LEU A 31 21.50 -5.84 -5.69
C LEU A 31 22.01 -6.30 -7.06
N SER A 32 21.54 -7.45 -7.55
CA SER A 32 21.85 -7.91 -8.91
C SER A 32 21.22 -7.03 -10.00
N GLN A 33 20.20 -6.23 -9.68
CA GLN A 33 19.56 -5.27 -10.58
C GLN A 33 20.23 -3.89 -10.51
N GLY A 34 21.50 -3.81 -10.94
CA GLY A 34 22.32 -2.61 -10.85
C GLY A 34 21.69 -1.35 -11.47
N SER A 35 20.79 -1.50 -12.45
CA SER A 35 20.10 -0.39 -13.14
C SER A 35 19.21 0.46 -12.22
N TRP A 36 18.77 -0.07 -11.08
CA TRP A 36 17.98 0.70 -10.10
C TRP A 36 18.84 1.57 -9.19
N PHE A 37 20.08 1.17 -8.95
CA PHE A 37 20.96 1.78 -7.95
C PHE A 37 22.04 2.65 -8.56
N GLN A 38 22.41 2.40 -9.83
CA GLN A 38 23.49 3.10 -10.52
C GLN A 38 22.95 4.31 -11.27
N THR A 39 23.39 5.51 -10.86
CA THR A 39 23.25 6.73 -11.63
C THR A 39 24.57 7.09 -12.26
N THR A 40 24.59 7.23 -13.59
CA THR A 40 25.76 7.73 -14.31
C THR A 40 25.75 9.25 -14.23
N GLU A 41 26.51 9.82 -13.31
CA GLU A 41 26.70 11.28 -13.27
C GLU A 41 27.76 11.68 -14.28
N ILE A 42 27.35 12.45 -15.30
CA ILE A 42 28.29 13.14 -16.18
C ILE A 42 28.74 14.40 -15.43
N LYS A 43 29.88 14.33 -14.74
CA LYS A 43 30.52 15.54 -14.22
C LYS A 43 31.00 16.39 -15.39
N ARG A 44 30.29 17.48 -15.67
CA ARG A 44 30.78 18.55 -16.55
C ARG A 44 31.64 19.50 -15.73
N SER A 45 32.90 19.13 -15.49
CA SER A 45 33.95 20.09 -15.11
C SER A 45 34.74 20.43 -16.37
N SER A 46 35.23 21.67 -16.48
CA SER A 46 35.82 22.21 -17.71
C SER A 46 37.12 21.50 -18.15
N PHE A 47 37.73 20.67 -17.31
CA PHE A 47 38.92 19.89 -17.64
C PHE A 47 38.97 18.62 -16.77
N GLU A 48 38.42 17.50 -17.25
CA GLU A 48 38.78 16.17 -16.77
C GLU A 48 38.52 15.12 -17.86
N ILE A 49 39.49 14.24 -18.09
CA ILE A 49 39.44 13.15 -19.06
C ILE A 49 38.51 12.06 -18.50
N ASP A 50 37.31 11.97 -19.07
CA ASP A 50 36.35 10.86 -19.04
C ASP A 50 36.25 10.05 -17.71
N GLY A 51 36.08 10.76 -16.59
CA GLY A 51 35.83 10.16 -15.29
C GLY A 51 34.33 9.91 -15.05
N ARG A 52 33.74 8.88 -15.67
CA ARG A 52 32.37 8.45 -15.32
C ARG A 52 32.35 8.00 -13.87
N THR A 53 31.79 8.83 -12.98
CA THR A 53 31.58 8.43 -11.58
C THR A 53 30.23 7.73 -11.50
N ILE A 54 30.22 6.44 -11.20
CA ILE A 54 28.99 5.71 -10.88
C ILE A 54 28.60 6.10 -9.45
N SER A 55 27.58 6.94 -9.29
CA SER A 55 26.98 7.18 -7.98
C SER A 55 25.96 6.09 -7.69
N VAL A 56 26.04 5.51 -6.48
CA VAL A 56 25.10 4.48 -6.01
C VAL A 56 24.14 5.12 -5.01
N LYS A 57 22.85 5.16 -5.33
CA LYS A 57 21.81 5.69 -4.44
C LYS A 57 20.94 4.54 -3.93
N ILE A 58 20.98 4.31 -2.63
CA ILE A 58 20.09 3.35 -1.95
C ILE A 58 19.07 4.15 -1.16
N SER A 59 17.78 3.93 -1.42
CA SER A 59 16.67 4.52 -0.67
C SER A 59 15.47 3.57 -0.68
N ARG A 60 14.56 3.67 0.31
CA ARG A 60 13.36 2.82 0.40
C ARG A 60 12.56 2.76 -0.92
N PRO A 61 12.25 3.89 -1.61
CA PRO A 61 11.55 3.86 -2.89
C PRO A 61 12.29 3.09 -3.99
N ILE A 62 13.63 3.21 -4.05
CA ILE A 62 14.45 2.49 -5.04
C ILE A 62 14.44 1.00 -4.74
N VAL A 63 14.59 0.62 -3.47
CA VAL A 63 14.56 -0.78 -3.04
C VAL A 63 13.20 -1.41 -3.31
N LEU A 64 12.09 -0.75 -2.97
CA LEU A 64 10.75 -1.24 -3.26
C LEU A 64 10.52 -1.44 -4.76
N ARG A 65 10.95 -0.49 -5.61
CA ARG A 65 10.88 -0.64 -7.08
C ARG A 65 11.70 -1.83 -7.57
N ALA A 66 12.91 -2.02 -7.03
CA ALA A 66 13.78 -3.15 -7.40
C ALA A 66 13.20 -4.51 -6.99
N ILE A 67 12.55 -4.59 -5.81
CA ILE A 67 11.84 -5.79 -5.35
C ILE A 67 10.63 -6.06 -6.24
N GLY A 68 9.76 -5.06 -6.39
CA GLY A 68 8.46 -5.22 -7.03
C GLY A 68 8.56 -5.52 -8.53
N TYR A 69 9.35 -4.74 -9.27
CA TYR A 69 9.50 -4.97 -10.72
C TYR A 69 10.37 -6.19 -11.04
N GLY A 70 11.26 -6.56 -10.13
CA GLY A 70 12.17 -7.68 -10.30
C GLY A 70 13.02 -7.60 -11.59
N PRO A 71 13.64 -8.72 -11.99
CA PRO A 71 14.44 -8.79 -13.22
C PRO A 71 13.64 -8.55 -14.50
N ARG A 72 12.34 -8.85 -14.47
CA ARG A 72 11.43 -8.71 -15.63
C ARG A 72 10.97 -7.28 -15.86
N ASN A 73 11.25 -6.38 -14.92
CA ASN A 73 10.92 -4.96 -15.02
C ASN A 73 9.42 -4.65 -15.12
N ILE A 74 8.56 -5.61 -14.72
CA ILE A 74 7.10 -5.54 -14.74
C ILE A 74 6.63 -6.14 -13.41
N TYR A 75 5.75 -5.43 -12.71
CA TYR A 75 5.12 -5.97 -11.52
C TYR A 75 3.96 -6.87 -11.95
N TYR A 76 4.01 -8.11 -11.50
CA TYR A 76 2.90 -9.04 -11.50
C TYR A 76 3.13 -9.94 -10.29
N GLU A 77 2.07 -10.40 -9.63
CA GLU A 77 2.19 -11.34 -8.53
C GLU A 77 2.64 -12.72 -9.07
N THR A 78 3.90 -12.86 -9.48
CA THR A 78 4.52 -14.12 -9.89
C THR A 78 5.49 -14.58 -8.81
N GLU A 79 5.10 -15.60 -8.05
CA GLU A 79 5.95 -16.56 -7.29
C GLU A 79 5.09 -17.28 -6.23
N ASN A 80 5.64 -18.34 -5.61
CA ASN A 80 5.10 -18.86 -4.36
C ASN A 80 5.43 -17.88 -3.22
N ILE A 81 4.61 -16.83 -3.08
CA ILE A 81 4.60 -15.78 -2.04
C ILE A 81 5.69 -14.71 -2.24
N PRO A 82 5.45 -13.69 -3.08
CA PRO A 82 6.43 -12.61 -3.31
C PRO A 82 6.58 -11.69 -2.09
N PRO A 83 7.72 -10.98 -1.92
CA PRO A 83 7.93 -10.05 -0.80
C PRO A 83 6.99 -8.84 -0.81
N ILE A 84 6.63 -8.35 -1.99
CA ILE A 84 5.59 -7.32 -2.17
C ILE A 84 4.35 -8.03 -2.72
N VAL A 85 3.23 -7.88 -2.03
CA VAL A 85 1.92 -8.41 -2.42
C VAL A 85 0.94 -7.26 -2.51
N ASN A 86 0.03 -7.34 -3.46
CA ASN A 86 -1.00 -6.33 -3.65
C ASN A 86 -2.10 -6.45 -2.57
N VAL A 87 -2.08 -5.51 -1.63
CA VAL A 87 -3.05 -5.48 -0.52
C VAL A 87 -4.45 -5.00 -0.92
N MET A 88 -4.62 -4.45 -2.12
CA MET A 88 -5.95 -4.15 -2.65
C MET A 88 -6.64 -5.46 -3.07
N LYS A 89 -5.87 -6.46 -3.52
CA LYS A 89 -6.37 -7.73 -4.03
C LYS A 89 -7.42 -7.52 -5.14
N ASN A 90 -6.92 -7.54 -6.36
CA ASN A 90 -7.71 -7.17 -7.54
C ASN A 90 -8.73 -8.25 -7.91
N GLY A 91 -9.97 -8.06 -7.45
CA GLY A 91 -11.12 -8.76 -8.00
C GLY A 91 -11.66 -8.05 -9.25
N TYR A 92 -12.55 -8.73 -9.98
CA TYR A 92 -13.36 -8.07 -11.02
C TYR A 92 -14.27 -6.99 -10.41
N ASP A 93 -14.58 -7.09 -9.12
CA ASP A 93 -15.38 -6.14 -8.36
C ASP A 93 -14.47 -5.13 -7.63
N PRO A 94 -14.51 -3.83 -7.98
CA PRO A 94 -13.73 -2.77 -7.33
C PRO A 94 -13.97 -2.65 -5.81
N THR A 95 -15.08 -3.17 -5.28
CA THR A 95 -15.33 -3.17 -3.84
C THR A 95 -14.36 -4.07 -3.07
N THR A 96 -13.78 -5.07 -3.74
CA THR A 96 -12.75 -5.95 -3.15
C THR A 96 -11.44 -5.22 -2.89
N ASP A 97 -11.08 -4.27 -3.77
CA ASP A 97 -9.88 -3.42 -3.66
C ASP A 97 -9.85 -2.64 -2.34
N LEU A 98 -11.01 -2.07 -1.98
CA LEU A 98 -11.17 -1.33 -0.75
C LEU A 98 -11.27 -2.25 0.48
N LEU A 99 -11.87 -3.42 0.35
CA LEU A 99 -11.98 -4.39 1.45
C LEU A 99 -10.61 -4.88 1.92
N GLY A 100 -9.67 -5.15 1.01
CA GLY A 100 -8.29 -5.53 1.34
C GLY A 100 -7.59 -4.45 2.18
N LEU A 101 -7.68 -3.18 1.74
CA LEU A 101 -7.12 -2.04 2.47
C LEU A 101 -7.78 -1.83 3.84
N LEU A 102 -9.11 -1.97 3.92
CA LEU A 102 -9.85 -1.89 5.18
C LEU A 102 -9.44 -3.00 6.16
N MET A 103 -9.18 -4.22 5.67
CA MET A 103 -8.73 -5.33 6.50
C MET A 103 -7.36 -5.05 7.10
N VAL A 104 -6.37 -4.63 6.29
CA VAL A 104 -5.04 -4.26 6.80
C VAL A 104 -5.16 -3.16 7.85
N LYS A 105 -5.93 -2.10 7.56
CA LYS A 105 -6.15 -0.99 8.48
C LYS A 105 -6.82 -1.40 9.79
N TRP A 106 -7.82 -2.29 9.72
CA TRP A 106 -8.50 -2.81 10.91
C TRP A 106 -7.53 -3.55 11.82
N PHE A 107 -6.76 -4.49 11.29
CA PHE A 107 -5.76 -5.19 12.12
C PHE A 107 -4.68 -4.23 12.61
N TYR A 108 -4.15 -3.36 11.76
CA TYR A 108 -3.12 -2.40 12.12
C TYR A 108 -3.52 -1.53 13.32
N LYS A 109 -4.81 -1.18 13.41
CA LYS A 109 -5.35 -0.41 14.55
C LYS A 109 -5.35 -1.18 15.87
N HIS A 110 -5.53 -2.50 15.83
CA HIS A 110 -5.75 -3.34 17.01
C HIS A 110 -4.47 -4.05 17.50
N ILE A 111 -3.31 -3.75 16.91
CA ILE A 111 -2.04 -4.37 17.28
C ILE A 111 -1.07 -3.37 17.91
N ASP A 112 -0.20 -3.87 18.77
CA ASP A 112 1.03 -3.16 19.15
C ASP A 112 2.07 -3.33 18.04
N THR A 113 2.31 -2.26 17.27
CA THR A 113 3.22 -2.28 16.13
C THR A 113 4.69 -2.46 16.52
N GLN A 114 5.05 -2.24 17.79
CA GLN A 114 6.43 -2.48 18.26
C GLN A 114 6.76 -3.97 18.40
N ASP A 115 5.75 -4.82 18.57
CA ASP A 115 5.93 -6.27 18.71
C ASP A 115 4.77 -7.03 18.06
N ALA A 116 4.82 -7.14 16.72
CA ALA A 116 3.79 -7.74 15.90
C ALA A 116 3.45 -9.20 16.28
N PHE A 117 4.36 -9.91 16.96
CA PHE A 117 4.18 -11.32 17.33
C PHE A 117 3.62 -11.53 18.74
N LYS A 118 3.31 -10.46 19.49
CA LYS A 118 2.63 -10.61 20.78
C LYS A 118 1.31 -11.37 20.61
N ILE A 119 1.06 -12.32 21.51
CA ILE A 119 -0.21 -13.06 21.56
C ILE A 119 -1.40 -12.10 21.67
N SER A 120 -1.24 -10.98 22.39
CA SER A 120 -2.27 -9.93 22.51
C SER A 120 -2.63 -9.25 21.20
N ASN A 121 -1.81 -9.37 20.16
CA ASN A 121 -2.08 -8.80 18.84
C ASN A 121 -2.97 -9.72 17.99
N GLN A 122 -3.23 -10.95 18.43
CA GLN A 122 -4.16 -11.83 17.75
C GLN A 122 -5.59 -11.29 17.90
N GLN A 123 -6.28 -11.18 16.77
CA GLN A 123 -7.67 -10.77 16.69
C GLN A 123 -8.51 -11.90 16.10
N ARG A 124 -9.74 -12.04 16.56
CA ARG A 124 -10.68 -13.00 16.01
C ARG A 124 -11.24 -12.46 14.70
N ILE A 125 -11.19 -13.26 13.64
CA ILE A 125 -11.66 -12.81 12.32
C ILE A 125 -13.17 -12.55 12.28
N GLY A 126 -13.95 -13.24 13.11
CA GLY A 126 -15.37 -12.96 13.30
C GLY A 126 -15.66 -11.52 13.75
N ASP A 127 -14.77 -10.90 14.53
CA ASP A 127 -14.94 -9.50 14.97
C ASP A 127 -14.80 -8.52 13.80
N PHE A 128 -13.80 -8.73 12.94
CA PHE A 128 -13.64 -7.99 11.69
C PHE A 128 -14.87 -8.14 10.78
N ILE A 129 -15.32 -9.39 10.57
CA ILE A 129 -16.49 -9.69 9.73
C ILE A 129 -17.73 -8.98 10.28
N ASN A 130 -17.93 -9.02 11.61
CA ASN A 130 -19.05 -8.37 12.28
C ASN A 130 -18.99 -6.84 12.15
N ASP A 131 -17.81 -6.24 12.27
CA ASP A 131 -17.61 -4.81 12.05
C ASP A 131 -17.93 -4.40 10.62
N VAL A 132 -17.39 -5.11 9.62
CA VAL A 132 -17.67 -4.85 8.20
C VAL A 132 -19.17 -4.97 7.91
N ARG A 133 -19.83 -6.06 8.35
CA ARG A 133 -21.26 -6.28 8.13
C ARG A 133 -22.13 -5.20 8.79
N THR A 134 -21.75 -4.77 10.00
CA THR A 134 -22.54 -3.76 10.73
C THR A 134 -22.36 -2.37 10.12
N ILE A 135 -21.14 -2.02 9.71
CA ILE A 135 -20.82 -0.69 9.23
C ILE A 135 -21.20 -0.50 7.76
N PHE A 136 -21.08 -1.55 6.94
CA PHE A 136 -21.29 -1.49 5.50
C PHE A 136 -22.35 -2.52 5.00
N PRO A 137 -23.55 -2.57 5.60
CA PRO A 137 -24.53 -3.63 5.35
C PRO A 137 -25.04 -3.67 3.90
N LEU A 138 -25.06 -2.52 3.22
CA LEU A 138 -25.56 -2.39 1.85
C LEU A 138 -24.51 -2.67 0.77
N ILE A 139 -23.23 -2.68 1.15
CA ILE A 139 -22.08 -2.72 0.23
C ILE A 139 -21.48 -4.11 0.18
N PHE A 140 -21.41 -4.79 1.33
CA PHE A 140 -20.98 -6.18 1.43
C PHE A 140 -22.19 -7.05 1.82
N PRO A 141 -23.24 -7.11 0.98
CA PRO A 141 -24.45 -7.85 1.31
C PRO A 141 -24.14 -9.35 1.39
N GLU A 142 -24.18 -9.91 2.60
CA GLU A 142 -24.15 -11.34 2.99
C GLU A 142 -23.17 -12.32 2.31
N THR A 143 -22.41 -11.89 1.31
CA THR A 143 -21.57 -12.74 0.47
C THR A 143 -20.28 -13.00 1.22
N LYS A 144 -20.38 -13.99 2.12
CA LYS A 144 -19.25 -14.62 2.82
C LYS A 144 -18.08 -14.89 1.87
N ASP A 145 -18.37 -15.20 0.62
CA ASP A 145 -17.40 -15.58 -0.40
C ASP A 145 -16.37 -14.48 -0.69
N PHE A 146 -16.75 -13.21 -0.80
CA PHE A 146 -15.79 -12.13 -1.09
C PHE A 146 -14.85 -11.87 0.08
N ILE A 147 -15.41 -11.77 1.29
CA ILE A 147 -14.61 -11.59 2.51
C ILE A 147 -13.70 -12.80 2.71
N ALA A 148 -14.24 -14.00 2.47
CA ALA A 148 -13.50 -15.24 2.59
C ALA A 148 -12.33 -15.33 1.61
N ASP A 149 -12.55 -14.89 0.38
CA ASP A 149 -11.53 -14.84 -0.65
C ASP A 149 -10.41 -13.86 -0.22
N VAL A 150 -10.72 -12.64 0.22
CA VAL A 150 -9.70 -11.67 0.71
C VAL A 150 -8.90 -12.24 1.87
N ILE A 151 -9.56 -12.84 2.88
CA ILE A 151 -8.88 -13.48 4.02
C ILE A 151 -7.93 -14.58 3.54
N SER A 152 -8.41 -15.45 2.65
CA SER A 152 -7.63 -16.58 2.12
C SER A 152 -6.40 -16.10 1.36
N HIS A 153 -6.54 -15.04 0.57
CA HIS A 153 -5.41 -14.40 -0.11
C HIS A 153 -4.41 -13.83 0.89
N PHE A 154 -4.85 -13.13 1.94
CA PHE A 154 -3.96 -12.52 2.93
C PHE A 154 -3.21 -13.57 3.76
N ILE A 155 -3.85 -14.70 4.08
CA ILE A 155 -3.20 -15.84 4.74
C ILE A 155 -2.17 -16.48 3.81
N ALA A 156 -2.53 -16.73 2.54
CA ALA A 156 -1.62 -17.31 1.55
C ALA A 156 -0.40 -16.40 1.30
N ALA A 157 -0.64 -15.09 1.19
CA ALA A 157 0.37 -14.05 1.02
C ALA A 157 1.23 -13.80 2.27
N ARG A 158 0.88 -14.39 3.41
CA ARG A 158 1.49 -14.17 4.73
C ARG A 158 1.44 -12.71 5.18
N ILE A 159 0.39 -12.01 4.80
CA ILE A 159 0.01 -10.71 5.37
C ILE A 159 -0.65 -10.95 6.73
N LEU A 160 -1.51 -11.98 6.81
CA LEU A 160 -2.09 -12.46 8.06
C LEU A 160 -1.41 -13.77 8.48
N GLY A 161 -1.10 -13.87 9.77
CA GLY A 161 -0.56 -15.05 10.42
C GLY A 161 -1.63 -15.75 11.22
N LYS A 162 -1.62 -17.09 11.17
CA LYS A 162 -2.47 -17.97 11.96
C LYS A 162 -1.61 -18.73 12.96
N ASP A 163 -2.16 -19.01 14.13
CA ASP A 163 -1.50 -19.85 15.16
C ASP A 163 -1.49 -21.33 14.74
N THR A 164 -2.52 -21.76 14.02
CA THR A 164 -2.68 -23.15 13.58
C THR A 164 -1.97 -23.41 12.26
N ARG A 165 -1.53 -24.66 12.02
CA ARG A 165 -0.97 -25.06 10.72
C ARG A 165 -2.05 -25.28 9.65
N ASP A 166 -3.30 -25.45 10.06
CA ASP A 166 -4.42 -25.75 9.15
C ASP A 166 -4.74 -24.57 8.24
N VAL A 167 -4.84 -24.83 6.93
CA VAL A 167 -5.14 -23.86 5.88
C VAL A 167 -6.59 -23.39 5.97
N SER A 168 -7.47 -24.20 6.57
CA SER A 168 -8.84 -23.79 6.85
C SER A 168 -8.89 -22.69 7.93
N TRP A 169 -9.91 -21.84 7.84
CA TRP A 169 -10.21 -20.82 8.83
C TRP A 169 -11.73 -20.69 8.95
N ASP A 170 -12.18 -20.23 10.10
CA ASP A 170 -13.57 -19.97 10.47
C ASP A 170 -13.67 -18.64 11.24
N GLU A 171 -14.88 -18.22 11.63
CA GLU A 171 -15.09 -16.96 12.37
C GLU A 171 -14.47 -16.98 13.79
N GLU A 172 -14.04 -18.13 14.31
CA GLU A 172 -13.31 -18.27 15.60
C GLU A 172 -11.80 -18.13 15.44
N THR A 173 -11.30 -18.19 14.21
CA THR A 173 -9.88 -18.24 13.94
C THR A 173 -9.21 -16.93 14.37
N MET A 174 -8.16 -17.09 15.19
CA MET A 174 -7.32 -16.01 15.64
C MET A 174 -6.24 -15.72 14.60
N LEU A 175 -6.22 -14.49 14.09
CA LEU A 175 -5.26 -14.01 13.11
C LEU A 175 -4.46 -12.83 13.68
N THR A 176 -3.22 -12.67 13.23
CA THR A 176 -2.41 -11.48 13.53
C THR A 176 -1.93 -10.84 12.24
N LEU A 177 -1.82 -9.51 12.21
CA LEU A 177 -1.18 -8.82 11.10
C LEU A 177 0.32 -8.99 11.21
N MET A 178 0.89 -9.66 10.21
CA MET A 178 2.30 -9.97 10.16
C MET A 178 3.13 -8.71 9.85
N PRO A 179 4.42 -8.69 10.20
CA PRO A 179 5.33 -7.56 9.91
C PRO A 179 5.30 -7.09 8.46
N LYS A 180 5.08 -8.01 7.51
CA LYS A 180 4.90 -7.70 6.09
C LYS A 180 3.69 -6.80 5.85
N GLY A 181 2.55 -7.12 6.45
CA GLY A 181 1.32 -6.33 6.33
C GLY A 181 1.49 -4.93 6.94
N ILE A 182 2.16 -4.84 8.09
CA ILE A 182 2.52 -3.58 8.75
C ILE A 182 3.39 -2.73 7.81
N ALA A 183 4.48 -3.30 7.28
CA ALA A 183 5.38 -2.60 6.38
C ALA A 183 4.69 -2.13 5.10
N LEU A 184 3.86 -2.98 4.47
CA LEU A 184 3.10 -2.60 3.28
C LEU A 184 2.14 -1.43 3.55
N TRP A 185 1.46 -1.44 4.71
CA TRP A 185 0.58 -0.36 5.13
C TRP A 185 1.32 0.96 5.36
N GLU A 186 2.43 0.92 6.11
CA GLU A 186 3.25 2.10 6.38
C GLU A 186 3.85 2.69 5.10
N GLU A 187 4.31 1.84 4.18
CA GLU A 187 4.87 2.26 2.90
C GLU A 187 3.82 2.91 1.99
N LEU A 188 2.58 2.40 1.96
CA LEU A 188 1.46 3.03 1.24
C LEU A 188 1.15 4.44 1.79
N ALA A 189 1.31 4.64 3.11
CA ALA A 189 1.06 5.91 3.75
C ALA A 189 2.25 6.90 3.63
N ASP A 190 3.47 6.41 3.40
CA ASP A 190 4.67 7.25 3.28
C ASP A 190 5.05 7.60 1.84
N ASN A 191 4.82 6.69 0.88
CA ASN A 191 5.16 6.91 -0.53
C ASN A 191 4.22 6.22 -1.52
N SER A 192 4.30 6.68 -2.76
CA SER A 192 3.51 6.18 -3.90
C SER A 192 3.98 4.85 -4.49
N VAL A 193 5.16 4.32 -4.12
CA VAL A 193 5.78 3.24 -4.90
C VAL A 193 4.93 1.97 -4.92
N LEU A 194 4.34 1.60 -3.79
CA LEU A 194 3.45 0.44 -3.75
C LEU A 194 2.22 0.64 -4.62
N LEU A 195 1.63 1.84 -4.62
CA LEU A 195 0.49 2.16 -5.48
C LEU A 195 0.87 2.16 -6.97
N GLU A 196 2.07 2.65 -7.31
CA GLU A 196 2.66 2.54 -8.65
C GLU A 196 2.81 1.07 -9.09
N LEU A 197 3.25 0.18 -8.19
CA LEU A 197 3.38 -1.25 -8.48
C LEU A 197 2.00 -1.90 -8.65
N PHE A 198 1.09 -1.69 -7.70
CA PHE A 198 -0.23 -2.31 -7.70
C PHE A 198 -1.07 -1.88 -8.89
N ARG A 199 -0.85 -0.67 -9.43
CA ARG A 199 -1.46 -0.23 -10.69
C ARG A 199 -1.28 -1.25 -11.82
N ASP A 200 -0.11 -1.90 -11.92
CA ASP A 200 0.17 -2.88 -12.98
C ASP A 200 -0.60 -4.19 -12.81
N ASP A 201 -1.18 -4.41 -11.64
CA ASP A 201 -1.87 -5.62 -11.25
C ASP A 201 -3.40 -5.40 -11.17
N ILE A 202 -3.85 -4.15 -10.96
CA ILE A 202 -5.28 -3.82 -10.78
C ILE A 202 -6.05 -3.74 -12.11
N TRP A 203 -7.37 -3.99 -12.04
CA TRP A 203 -8.23 -3.82 -13.20
C TRP A 203 -8.50 -2.34 -13.47
N LEU A 204 -7.82 -1.78 -14.47
CA LEU A 204 -7.98 -0.40 -14.88
C LEU A 204 -9.05 -0.27 -15.98
N GLU A 205 -10.03 0.62 -15.78
CA GLU A 205 -10.96 1.03 -16.83
C GLU A 205 -10.20 1.77 -17.94
N LYS A 206 -10.13 1.17 -19.14
CA LYS A 206 -9.39 1.70 -20.31
C LYS A 206 -9.80 3.12 -20.72
N ASP A 207 -11.03 3.52 -20.39
CA ASP A 207 -11.56 4.84 -20.74
C ASP A 207 -11.13 5.94 -19.75
N ARG A 208 -10.63 5.55 -18.55
CA ARG A 208 -10.25 6.48 -17.47
C ARG A 208 -8.76 6.48 -17.17
N HIS A 209 -8.06 5.39 -17.51
CA HIS A 209 -6.68 5.17 -17.13
C HIS A 209 -5.83 4.77 -18.34
N ASP A 210 -4.56 5.21 -18.36
CA ASP A 210 -3.58 4.57 -19.23
C ASP A 210 -3.41 3.11 -18.78
N VAL A 211 -3.37 2.16 -19.70
CA VAL A 211 -3.15 0.72 -19.40
C VAL A 211 -1.72 0.25 -19.71
N SER A 212 -0.86 1.18 -20.12
CA SER A 212 0.56 0.90 -20.33
C SER A 212 1.22 0.49 -19.00
N PRO A 213 2.21 -0.42 -19.01
CA PRO A 213 2.96 -0.77 -17.80
C PRO A 213 3.54 0.47 -17.12
N THR A 214 3.49 0.53 -15.79
CA THR A 214 3.85 1.72 -15.01
C THR A 214 5.28 2.18 -15.30
N ARG A 215 6.20 1.24 -15.54
CA ARG A 215 7.59 1.57 -15.90
C ARG A 215 7.71 2.32 -17.23
N ALA A 216 6.81 2.07 -18.19
CA ALA A 216 6.82 2.74 -19.50
C ALA A 216 6.27 4.17 -19.42
N LEU A 217 5.56 4.52 -18.35
CA LEU A 217 5.01 5.84 -18.16
C LEU A 217 6.09 6.85 -17.72
N PRO A 218 6.06 8.07 -18.29
CA PRO A 218 6.80 9.19 -17.72
C PRO A 218 6.41 9.40 -16.26
N ARG A 219 7.37 9.79 -15.43
CA ARG A 219 7.19 9.94 -13.98
C ARG A 219 5.95 10.77 -13.58
N GLU A 220 5.72 11.88 -14.27
CA GLU A 220 4.57 12.76 -14.01
C GLU A 220 3.25 12.04 -14.28
N LYS A 221 3.19 11.28 -15.38
CA LYS A 221 2.03 10.47 -15.73
C LYS A 221 1.78 9.37 -14.70
N ARG A 222 2.83 8.74 -14.15
CA ARG A 222 2.68 7.78 -13.03
C ARG A 222 2.00 8.39 -11.82
N PHE A 223 2.40 9.60 -11.43
CA PHE A 223 1.76 10.31 -10.32
C PHE A 223 0.30 10.65 -10.63
N MET A 224 0.00 11.11 -11.85
CA MET A 224 -1.38 11.40 -12.24
C MET A 224 -2.26 10.14 -12.21
N GLU A 225 -1.76 9.00 -12.65
CA GLU A 225 -2.48 7.72 -12.53
C GLU A 225 -2.72 7.33 -11.06
N CYS A 226 -1.70 7.47 -10.20
CA CYS A 226 -1.87 7.23 -8.75
C CYS A 226 -2.92 8.16 -8.12
N ILE A 227 -2.96 9.43 -8.52
CA ILE A 227 -3.98 10.39 -8.08
C ILE A 227 -5.36 9.94 -8.55
N GLY A 228 -5.50 9.49 -9.81
CA GLY A 228 -6.74 8.96 -10.36
C GLY A 228 -7.26 7.75 -9.58
N ILE A 229 -6.38 6.79 -9.26
CA ILE A 229 -6.73 5.63 -8.43
C ILE A 229 -7.18 6.08 -7.03
N CYS A 230 -6.44 7.00 -6.40
CA CYS A 230 -6.80 7.55 -5.10
C CYS A 230 -8.15 8.28 -5.10
N GLN A 231 -8.49 8.98 -6.18
CA GLN A 231 -9.81 9.61 -6.37
C GLN A 231 -10.92 8.58 -6.46
N SER A 232 -10.73 7.50 -7.22
CA SER A 232 -11.71 6.41 -7.33
C SER A 232 -11.97 5.77 -5.97
N ILE A 233 -10.92 5.50 -5.19
CA ILE A 233 -11.02 4.99 -3.82
C ILE A 233 -11.75 5.99 -2.91
N ALA A 234 -11.42 7.27 -2.99
CA ALA A 234 -12.07 8.31 -2.18
C ALA A 234 -13.56 8.43 -2.48
N LEU A 235 -13.96 8.37 -3.75
CA LEU A 235 -15.38 8.39 -4.13
C LEU A 235 -16.14 7.18 -3.61
N MET A 236 -15.51 6.00 -3.61
CA MET A 236 -16.07 4.78 -3.04
C MET A 236 -16.22 4.89 -1.52
N GLU A 237 -15.20 5.34 -0.81
CA GLU A 237 -15.28 5.58 0.64
C GLU A 237 -16.33 6.64 1.01
N GLN A 238 -16.44 7.73 0.25
CA GLN A 238 -17.47 8.76 0.46
C GLN A 238 -18.87 8.18 0.28
N HIS A 239 -19.09 7.33 -0.74
CA HIS A 239 -20.36 6.63 -0.89
C HIS A 239 -20.68 5.79 0.34
N PHE A 240 -19.67 5.13 0.92
CA PHE A 240 -19.84 4.33 2.12
C PHE A 240 -20.14 5.19 3.34
N HIS A 241 -19.42 6.30 3.54
CA HIS A 241 -19.64 7.21 4.67
C HIS A 241 -21.00 7.90 4.62
N ARG A 242 -21.49 8.25 3.43
CA ARG A 242 -22.86 8.77 3.27
C ARG A 242 -23.93 7.77 3.67
N SER A 243 -23.64 6.46 3.59
CA SER A 243 -24.54 5.42 4.07
C SER A 243 -24.52 5.23 5.60
N LEU A 244 -23.57 5.87 6.32
CA LEU A 244 -23.47 5.85 7.78
C LEU A 244 -24.43 6.89 8.40
N PHE A 245 -25.73 6.66 8.29
CA PHE A 245 -26.76 7.59 8.78
C PHE A 245 -26.83 7.70 10.31
N ASN A 246 -26.20 6.79 11.05
CA ASN A 246 -26.30 6.70 12.51
C ASN A 246 -24.96 6.99 13.20
N ILE A 247 -24.99 7.89 14.19
CA ILE A 247 -23.84 8.23 15.06
C ILE A 247 -23.21 6.98 15.68
N SER A 248 -24.01 5.97 16.06
CA SER A 248 -23.48 4.73 16.64
C SER A 248 -22.62 3.94 15.65
N ILE A 249 -23.06 3.84 14.39
CA ILE A 249 -22.34 3.16 13.32
C ILE A 249 -21.07 3.93 12.97
N LYS A 250 -21.15 5.26 12.91
CA LYS A 250 -19.98 6.12 12.68
C LYS A 250 -18.94 6.00 13.79
N ARG A 251 -19.37 5.99 15.06
CA ARG A 251 -18.48 5.73 16.20
C ARG A 251 -17.86 4.34 16.10
N ARG A 252 -18.63 3.33 15.68
CA ARG A 252 -18.11 1.98 15.44
C ARG A 252 -17.05 1.99 14.34
N TYR A 253 -17.28 2.68 13.21
CA TYR A 253 -16.27 2.85 12.16
C TYR A 253 -14.98 3.48 12.71
N ILE A 254 -15.10 4.59 13.44
CA ILE A 254 -13.93 5.25 14.04
C ILE A 254 -13.21 4.30 14.99
N ASN A 255 -13.94 3.55 15.81
CA ASN A 255 -13.38 2.58 16.76
C ASN A 255 -12.72 1.37 16.09
N SER A 256 -13.25 0.89 14.97
CA SER A 256 -12.74 -0.29 14.27
C SER A 256 -11.62 0.04 13.27
N PHE A 257 -11.76 1.14 12.52
CA PHE A 257 -10.87 1.47 11.41
C PHE A 257 -10.04 2.75 11.64
N GLY A 258 -10.38 3.57 12.64
CA GLY A 258 -9.71 4.86 12.88
C GLY A 258 -10.47 6.04 12.27
N ASP A 259 -9.94 7.23 12.54
CA ASP A 259 -10.49 8.54 12.17
C ASP A 259 -10.10 9.00 10.77
N ASN A 260 -9.03 8.47 10.21
CA ASN A 260 -8.54 8.80 8.87
C ASN A 260 -9.09 7.82 7.83
N THR A 261 -9.31 8.27 6.60
CA THR A 261 -9.78 7.42 5.48
C THR A 261 -8.64 6.66 4.80
N ILE A 262 -8.92 5.62 4.02
CA ILE A 262 -7.91 4.99 3.16
C ILE A 262 -7.36 6.02 2.16
N ALA A 263 -8.24 6.80 1.55
CA ALA A 263 -7.87 7.87 0.62
C ALA A 263 -6.93 8.90 1.26
N TYR A 264 -7.11 9.22 2.54
CA TYR A 264 -6.19 10.10 3.29
C TYR A 264 -4.77 9.52 3.33
N HIS A 265 -4.62 8.24 3.70
CA HIS A 265 -3.31 7.59 3.79
C HIS A 265 -2.63 7.53 2.41
N LEU A 266 -3.36 7.15 1.37
CA LEU A 266 -2.83 7.11 -0.01
C LEU A 266 -2.43 8.52 -0.50
N SER A 267 -3.27 9.53 -0.25
CA SER A 267 -2.98 10.92 -0.61
C SER A 267 -1.69 11.41 0.05
N ARG A 268 -1.47 11.07 1.33
CA ARG A 268 -0.23 11.39 2.04
C ARG A 268 0.98 10.73 1.41
N GLY A 269 0.88 9.45 1.05
CA GLY A 269 1.97 8.74 0.39
C GLY A 269 2.32 9.37 -0.96
N ILE A 270 1.32 9.71 -1.77
CA ILE A 270 1.52 10.37 -3.06
C ILE A 270 2.17 11.74 -2.89
N LEU A 271 1.66 12.58 -1.98
CA LEU A 271 2.25 13.90 -1.70
C LEU A 271 3.68 13.79 -1.18
N GLY A 272 3.96 12.82 -0.30
CA GLY A 272 5.29 12.53 0.21
C GLY A 272 6.26 12.17 -0.91
N SER A 273 5.84 11.34 -1.86
CA SER A 273 6.62 11.06 -3.07
C SER A 273 6.83 12.31 -3.92
N ILE A 274 5.77 13.05 -4.28
CA ILE A 274 5.87 14.25 -5.12
C ILE A 274 6.89 15.24 -4.55
N ARG A 275 6.88 15.48 -3.22
CA ARG A 275 7.84 16.35 -2.52
C ARG A 275 9.29 15.93 -2.71
N ARG A 276 9.56 14.63 -2.64
CA ARG A 276 10.91 14.06 -2.73
C ARG A 276 11.38 13.92 -4.18
N GLU A 277 10.43 13.78 -5.09
CA GLU A 277 10.66 13.27 -6.43
C GLU A 277 10.57 14.36 -7.50
N ILE A 278 9.61 15.27 -7.45
CA ILE A 278 9.42 16.29 -8.48
C ILE A 278 10.24 17.54 -8.14
N ASP A 279 10.97 18.03 -9.16
CA ASP A 279 11.73 19.28 -9.09
C ASP A 279 10.79 20.46 -8.75
N PRO A 280 11.08 21.27 -7.72
CA PRO A 280 10.30 22.47 -7.36
C PRO A 280 10.15 23.48 -8.51
N HIS A 281 10.91 23.36 -9.60
CA HIS A 281 10.78 24.18 -10.80
C HIS A 281 9.64 23.76 -11.76
N ARG A 282 8.80 22.77 -11.41
CA ARG A 282 7.57 22.42 -12.16
C ARG A 282 6.28 22.70 -11.36
N PRO A 283 5.99 23.98 -11.03
CA PRO A 283 4.98 24.34 -10.03
C PRO A 283 3.55 23.96 -10.43
N ALA A 284 3.16 24.09 -11.71
CA ALA A 284 1.74 23.93 -12.10
C ALA A 284 1.18 22.51 -11.88
N LEU A 285 1.97 21.47 -12.16
CA LEU A 285 1.55 20.08 -11.94
C LEU A 285 1.51 19.75 -10.44
N ILE A 286 2.54 20.21 -9.70
CA ILE A 286 2.63 20.07 -8.25
C ILE A 286 1.42 20.75 -7.61
N ASP A 287 1.16 22.02 -7.95
CA ASP A 287 0.06 22.80 -7.38
C ASP A 287 -1.30 22.15 -7.64
N ASN A 288 -1.55 21.61 -8.83
CA ASN A 288 -2.81 20.94 -9.13
C ASN A 288 -2.95 19.60 -8.38
N ALA A 289 -1.90 18.79 -8.35
CA ALA A 289 -1.88 17.54 -7.57
C ALA A 289 -2.10 17.83 -6.07
N TYR A 290 -1.43 18.85 -5.54
CA TYR A 290 -1.59 19.28 -4.16
C TYR A 290 -3.00 19.77 -3.86
N LYS A 291 -3.56 20.64 -4.71
CA LYS A 291 -4.94 21.12 -4.55
C LYS A 291 -5.92 19.95 -4.55
N THR A 292 -5.76 19.02 -5.49
CA THR A 292 -6.63 17.86 -5.63
C THR A 292 -6.55 16.94 -4.41
N LEU A 293 -5.35 16.52 -4.02
CA LEU A 293 -5.15 15.61 -2.89
C LEU A 293 -5.51 16.26 -1.54
N SER A 294 -5.20 17.56 -1.37
CA SER A 294 -5.58 18.28 -0.16
C SER A 294 -7.10 18.48 -0.05
N ALA A 295 -7.78 18.71 -1.19
CA ALA A 295 -9.24 18.76 -1.23
C ALA A 295 -9.86 17.40 -0.93
N LEU A 296 -9.29 16.29 -1.43
CA LEU A 296 -9.74 14.94 -1.08
C LEU A 296 -9.62 14.70 0.42
N ILE A 297 -8.45 14.98 1.01
CA ILE A 297 -8.22 14.88 2.45
C ILE A 297 -9.28 15.68 3.22
N SER A 298 -9.41 16.97 2.91
CA SER A 298 -10.32 17.88 3.62
C SER A 298 -11.78 17.43 3.53
N ASN A 299 -12.25 17.04 2.33
CA ASN A 299 -13.61 16.56 2.13
C ASN A 299 -13.88 15.26 2.91
N THR A 300 -12.90 14.34 2.95
CA THR A 300 -13.06 13.09 3.69
C THR A 300 -13.06 13.27 5.21
N GLU A 301 -12.26 14.20 5.73
CA GLU A 301 -12.28 14.58 7.15
C GLU A 301 -13.60 15.27 7.51
N GLU A 302 -14.10 16.18 6.67
CA GLU A 302 -15.39 16.83 6.88
C GLU A 302 -16.54 15.82 6.92
N ASP A 303 -16.60 14.85 6.01
CA ASP A 303 -17.65 13.81 6.02
C ASP A 303 -17.59 12.95 7.31
N LEU A 304 -16.38 12.68 7.82
CA LEU A 304 -16.18 11.99 9.10
C LEU A 304 -16.37 12.87 10.34
N HIS A 305 -16.44 14.20 10.24
CA HIS A 305 -16.62 15.08 11.42
C HIS A 305 -17.93 15.89 11.44
N ARG A 306 -18.62 16.06 10.31
CA ARG A 306 -19.89 16.85 10.18
C ARG A 306 -21.12 16.34 10.94
N VAL A 307 -21.01 15.29 11.75
CA VAL A 307 -22.16 14.69 12.47
C VAL A 307 -22.12 15.01 13.98
N HIS A 308 -21.27 15.97 14.38
CA HIS A 308 -21.22 16.51 15.75
C HIS A 308 -21.96 17.85 15.93
N SER A 309 -22.69 18.28 14.90
CA SER A 309 -23.50 19.50 14.85
C SER A 309 -24.92 19.16 14.45
#